data_AF-A0AAX0XJI0-F1
#
_entry.id   AF-A0AAX0XJI0-F1
#
_cell.length_a   1.000
_cell.length_b   1.000
_cell.length_c   1.000
_cell.angle_alpha   90.00
_cell.angle_beta   90.00
_cell.angle_gamma   90.00
#
_symmetry.space_group_name_H-M   'P 1'
#
loop_
_entity.id
_entity.type
_entity.pdbx_description
1 polymer ?
#
loop_
_entity_poly.entity_id
_entity_poly.type
_entity_poly.pdbx_seq_one_letter_code
_entity_poly.pdbx_strand_id
1 'polypeptide(L)'
;IVLNQVGNVITGSAGGVDYFTLTINPSTGEVTLALLDNVWHGDTTNADDSVALTLGQGVLTLVQTVTDADGDSASAAVDLGANGVFRFEDDGPRAGLAVEAPSLGASVDESLVSLGGVGSDGVASATLSAANVQAQFNPAFGADGAGSIGYSLALTGSNVASGLYAVDPAAANGQGAAIVLNQVGNVITGSAGGVDYFTLTINPSTGEVTLALLDNVWHGDTTNADDSVALTLGQGVLTLVQTVTDADGDSASAAVDLGANGVFRFEDDGPRAGLAVEAPSLGASVDESLVS
;
A
#
# COMPACT_ATOMS: atom_id res chain seq x y z
N ILE A 1 7.34 -15.29 30.77
CA ILE A 1 8.80 -15.35 31.05
C ILE A 1 8.99 -15.80 32.50
N VAL A 2 9.88 -16.76 32.75
CA VAL A 2 10.24 -17.27 34.09
C VAL A 2 11.64 -16.78 34.45
N LEU A 3 11.84 -16.35 35.69
CA LEU A 3 13.13 -15.84 36.16
C LEU A 3 13.94 -16.94 36.84
N ASN A 4 15.20 -17.11 36.45
CA ASN A 4 16.14 -18.03 37.06
C ASN A 4 17.43 -17.30 37.42
N GLN A 5 17.95 -17.50 38.63
CA GLN A 5 19.18 -16.89 39.09
C GLN A 5 20.35 -17.87 39.09
N VAL A 6 21.49 -17.44 38.54
CA VAL A 6 22.78 -18.13 38.65
C VAL A 6 23.85 -17.11 39.05
N GLY A 7 24.34 -17.22 40.29
CA GLY A 7 25.28 -16.25 40.85
C GLY A 7 24.68 -14.84 40.88
N ASN A 8 25.33 -13.90 40.20
CA ASN A 8 24.94 -12.49 40.15
C ASN A 8 24.06 -12.13 38.94
N VAL A 9 23.59 -13.12 38.20
CA VAL A 9 22.77 -12.94 36.99
C VAL A 9 21.41 -13.59 37.19
N ILE A 10 20.36 -12.85 36.87
CA ILE A 10 18.99 -13.36 36.73
C ILE A 10 18.65 -13.35 35.26
N THR A 11 18.27 -14.50 34.72
CA THR A 11 17.84 -14.65 33.33
C THR A 11 16.33 -14.85 33.29
N GLY A 12 15.64 -14.02 32.50
CA GLY A 12 14.24 -14.22 32.16
C GLY A 12 14.12 -15.04 30.89
N SER A 13 13.58 -16.27 30.98
CA SER A 13 13.44 -17.17 29.83
C SER A 13 12.05 -17.76 29.66
N ALA A 14 11.68 -18.11 28.43
CA ALA A 14 10.46 -18.85 28.10
C ALA A 14 10.71 -19.75 26.89
N GLY A 15 10.21 -21.00 26.93
CA GLY A 15 10.37 -21.93 25.81
C GLY A 15 11.83 -22.30 25.45
N GLY A 16 12.79 -22.06 26.35
CA GLY A 16 14.22 -22.26 26.09
C GLY A 16 14.93 -21.06 25.43
N VAL A 17 14.23 -19.93 25.27
CA VAL A 17 14.79 -18.67 24.79
C VAL A 17 14.96 -17.71 25.96
N ASP A 18 16.10 -17.04 26.02
CA ASP A 18 16.42 -16.01 27.01
C ASP A 18 16.04 -14.64 26.44
N TYR A 19 15.19 -13.90 27.16
CA TYR A 19 14.64 -12.62 26.72
C TYR A 19 15.39 -11.43 27.31
N PHE A 20 15.81 -11.53 28.55
CA PHE A 20 16.58 -10.49 29.20
C PHE A 20 17.41 -11.05 30.34
N THR A 21 18.40 -10.27 30.77
CA THR A 21 19.15 -10.53 31.99
C THR A 21 19.17 -9.30 32.90
N LEU A 22 19.12 -9.54 34.20
CA LEU A 22 19.44 -8.58 35.25
C LEU A 22 20.74 -9.02 35.91
N THR A 23 21.77 -8.18 35.85
CA THR A 23 23.08 -8.48 36.44
C THR A 23 23.42 -7.47 37.51
N ILE A 24 23.97 -7.92 38.64
CA ILE A 24 24.52 -7.04 39.67
C ILE A 24 26.05 -7.12 39.73
N ASN A 25 26.72 -5.97 39.78
CA ASN A 25 28.12 -5.89 40.19
C ASN A 25 28.20 -5.82 41.72
N PRO A 26 28.69 -6.86 42.42
CA PRO A 26 28.68 -6.90 43.88
C PRO A 26 29.63 -5.90 44.53
N SER A 27 30.60 -5.35 43.78
CA SER A 27 31.56 -4.38 44.30
C SER A 27 31.07 -2.94 44.21
N THR A 28 30.19 -2.63 43.25
CA THR A 28 29.67 -1.28 43.02
C THR A 28 28.18 -1.14 43.36
N GLY A 29 27.44 -2.25 43.42
CA GLY A 29 25.98 -2.26 43.54
C GLY A 29 25.25 -1.90 42.24
N GLU A 30 25.97 -1.75 41.13
CA GLU A 30 25.38 -1.46 39.82
C GLU A 30 24.50 -2.63 39.36
N VAL A 31 23.25 -2.33 38.99
CA VAL A 31 22.32 -3.30 38.42
C VAL A 31 22.08 -2.94 36.96
N THR A 32 22.29 -3.90 36.07
CA THR A 32 22.14 -3.73 34.62
C THR A 32 21.02 -4.62 34.11
N LEU A 33 20.08 -4.03 33.37
CA LEU A 33 19.14 -4.75 32.52
C LEU A 33 19.73 -4.83 31.12
N ALA A 34 19.82 -6.04 30.56
CA ALA A 34 20.14 -6.26 29.16
C ALA A 34 18.99 -7.03 28.50
N LEU A 35 18.41 -6.44 27.45
CA LEU A 35 17.47 -7.10 26.56
C LEU A 35 18.25 -8.02 25.61
N LEU A 36 17.77 -9.25 25.44
CA LEU A 36 18.37 -10.29 24.61
C LEU A 36 17.46 -10.71 23.46
N ASP A 37 16.15 -10.64 23.67
CA ASP A 37 15.10 -10.91 22.68
C ASP A 37 13.86 -10.06 23.01
N ASN A 38 12.98 -9.86 22.04
CA ASN A 38 11.82 -8.98 22.16
C ASN A 38 10.81 -9.52 23.17
N VAL A 39 10.23 -8.63 23.95
CA VAL A 39 9.20 -8.95 24.94
C VAL A 39 7.88 -8.49 24.36
N TRP A 40 6.85 -9.34 24.38
CA TRP A 40 5.52 -9.00 23.86
C TRP A 40 4.88 -7.79 24.56
N HIS A 41 4.23 -6.93 23.76
CA HIS A 41 3.44 -5.80 24.21
C HIS A 41 1.96 -5.97 23.86
N GLY A 42 1.09 -5.35 24.68
CA GLY A 42 -0.34 -5.61 24.62
C GLY A 42 -1.14 -4.55 23.88
N ASP A 43 -0.60 -3.34 23.76
CA ASP A 43 -1.30 -2.21 23.15
C ASP A 43 -0.87 -2.02 21.70
N THR A 44 -1.55 -2.71 20.79
CA THR A 44 -1.25 -2.67 19.35
C THR A 44 -1.58 -1.33 18.66
N THR A 45 -1.85 -0.28 19.44
CA THR A 45 -2.19 1.07 18.96
C THR A 45 -1.15 2.11 19.33
N ASN A 46 -0.14 1.71 20.10
CA ASN A 46 0.95 2.55 20.54
C ASN A 46 2.29 1.89 20.19
N ALA A 47 2.90 2.35 19.09
CA ALA A 47 4.18 1.83 18.60
C ALA A 47 5.37 2.07 19.56
N ASP A 48 5.19 2.82 20.64
CA ASP A 48 6.16 2.97 21.72
C ASP A 48 5.51 2.53 23.08
N ASP A 49 4.79 1.40 23.10
CA ASP A 49 4.23 0.82 24.34
C ASP A 49 5.33 0.41 25.32
N SER A 50 5.00 0.33 26.60
CA SER A 50 5.98 0.13 27.65
C SER A 50 5.46 -0.82 28.71
N VAL A 51 6.05 -2.01 28.78
CA VAL A 51 5.70 -3.05 29.76
C VAL A 51 6.71 -3.10 30.90
N ALA A 52 6.21 -3.04 32.14
CA ALA A 52 7.04 -3.16 33.34
C ALA A 52 7.21 -4.61 33.78
N LEU A 53 8.43 -4.99 34.16
CA LEU A 53 8.67 -6.23 34.91
C LEU A 53 8.03 -6.11 36.29
N THR A 54 6.86 -6.72 36.45
CA THR A 54 6.10 -6.68 37.70
C THR A 54 6.23 -8.01 38.43
N LEU A 55 6.82 -7.98 39.62
CA LEU A 55 6.98 -9.15 40.48
C LEU A 55 6.24 -8.94 41.80
N GLY A 56 5.95 -10.03 42.51
CA GLY A 56 5.42 -9.93 43.87
C GLY A 56 6.40 -9.19 44.79
N GLN A 57 5.88 -8.49 45.80
CA GLN A 57 6.73 -7.80 46.78
C GLN A 57 7.75 -8.76 47.40
N GLY A 58 9.00 -8.31 47.50
CA GLY A 58 10.12 -9.04 48.06
C GLY A 58 10.68 -10.17 47.18
N VAL A 59 10.17 -10.36 45.96
CA VAL A 59 10.66 -11.41 45.04
C VAL A 59 12.02 -11.05 44.44
N LEU A 60 12.22 -9.78 44.09
CA LEU A 60 13.47 -9.27 43.53
C LEU A 60 13.97 -8.11 44.39
N THR A 61 14.91 -8.39 45.30
CA THR A 61 15.45 -7.38 46.21
C THR A 61 16.95 -7.19 45.99
N LEU A 62 17.39 -5.94 45.90
CA LEU A 62 18.78 -5.56 46.06
C LEU A 62 19.11 -5.53 47.55
N VAL A 63 20.01 -6.41 47.99
CA VAL A 63 20.44 -6.49 49.40
C VAL A 63 21.86 -5.95 49.54
N GLN A 64 22.02 -4.92 50.36
CA GLN A 64 23.31 -4.46 50.83
C GLN A 64 23.60 -5.11 52.18
N THR A 65 24.79 -5.68 52.34
CA THR A 65 25.29 -6.18 53.62
C THR A 65 26.58 -5.46 53.97
N VAL A 66 26.66 -4.91 55.17
CA VAL A 66 27.87 -4.35 55.75
C VAL A 66 28.35 -5.30 56.85
N THR A 67 29.65 -5.53 56.92
CA THR A 67 30.30 -6.32 57.97
C THR A 67 31.41 -5.47 58.58
N ASP A 68 31.47 -5.37 59.90
CA ASP A 68 32.54 -4.65 60.57
C ASP A 68 33.82 -5.49 60.73
N ALA A 69 34.79 -4.98 61.49
CA ALA A 69 36.10 -5.59 61.61
C ALA A 69 36.13 -6.84 62.52
N ASP A 70 35.17 -6.99 63.43
CA ASP A 70 35.09 -8.15 64.31
C ASP A 70 34.08 -9.22 63.82
N GLY A 71 33.31 -8.88 62.78
CA GLY A 71 32.51 -9.82 61.99
C GLY A 71 31.01 -9.63 62.14
N ASP A 72 30.56 -8.62 62.87
CA ASP A 72 29.14 -8.28 62.96
C ASP A 72 28.63 -7.76 61.62
N SER A 73 27.45 -8.24 61.22
CA SER A 73 26.81 -7.86 59.94
C SER A 73 25.46 -7.19 60.13
N ALA A 74 25.17 -6.21 59.29
CA ALA A 74 23.84 -5.62 59.13
C ALA A 74 23.47 -5.57 57.65
N SER A 75 22.18 -5.72 57.34
CA SER A 75 21.68 -5.68 55.97
C SER A 75 20.51 -4.73 55.79
N ALA A 76 20.42 -4.14 54.61
CA ALA A 76 19.28 -3.37 54.13
C ALA A 76 18.88 -3.86 52.74
N ALA A 77 17.59 -3.80 52.42
CA ALA A 77 17.07 -4.28 51.14
C ALA A 77 16.19 -3.23 50.45
N VAL A 78 16.28 -3.17 49.13
CA VAL A 78 15.40 -2.39 48.25
C VAL A 78 14.69 -3.36 47.31
N ASP A 79 13.36 -3.30 47.24
CA ASP A 79 12.59 -4.10 46.30
C ASP A 79 12.67 -3.48 44.89
N LEU A 80 13.30 -4.20 43.97
CA LEU A 80 13.43 -3.83 42.56
C LEU A 80 12.33 -4.44 41.68
N GLY A 81 11.59 -5.42 42.20
CA GLY A 81 10.46 -6.05 41.50
C GLY A 81 9.16 -5.26 41.64
N ALA A 82 9.11 -4.35 42.61
CA ALA A 82 8.01 -3.43 42.83
C ALA A 82 8.14 -2.15 41.97
N ASN A 83 7.01 -1.50 41.69
CA ASN A 83 6.93 -0.16 41.07
C ASN A 83 7.51 -0.03 39.65
N GLY A 84 7.75 -1.13 38.94
CA GLY A 84 8.16 -1.10 37.53
C GLY A 84 9.54 -0.47 37.30
N VAL A 85 10.50 -0.76 38.18
CA VAL A 85 11.90 -0.28 38.08
C VAL A 85 12.53 -0.67 36.74
N PHE A 86 12.22 -1.87 36.25
CA PHE A 86 12.64 -2.35 34.93
C PHE A 86 11.46 -2.33 33.97
N ARG A 87 11.67 -1.72 32.81
CA ARG A 87 10.68 -1.59 31.74
C ARG A 87 11.28 -2.02 30.41
N PHE A 88 10.42 -2.51 29.54
CA PHE A 88 10.73 -2.87 28.16
C PHE A 88 9.87 -1.96 27.29
N GLU A 89 10.53 -1.18 26.45
CA GLU A 89 9.87 -0.33 25.47
C GLU A 89 9.67 -1.14 24.18
N ASP A 90 8.56 -0.88 23.53
CA ASP A 90 8.19 -1.38 22.22
C ASP A 90 8.75 -0.46 21.14
N ASP A 91 9.11 -1.05 20.00
CA ASP A 91 9.47 -0.31 18.79
C ASP A 91 8.61 -0.88 17.64
N GLY A 92 7.44 -0.30 17.44
CA GLY A 92 6.47 -0.75 16.44
C GLY A 92 6.89 -0.50 14.97
N PRO A 93 6.05 -0.93 14.02
CA PRO A 93 6.36 -0.88 12.60
C PRO A 93 6.25 0.55 12.07
N ARG A 94 6.98 0.80 10.99
CA ARG A 94 7.01 2.10 10.30
C ARG A 94 6.72 1.90 8.82
N ALA A 95 5.78 2.68 8.32
CA ALA A 95 5.49 2.78 6.90
C ALA A 95 5.89 4.16 6.39
N GLY A 96 6.52 4.20 5.22
CA GLY A 96 6.97 5.45 4.60
C GLY A 96 7.14 5.28 3.10
N LEU A 97 7.23 6.41 2.40
CA LEU A 97 7.55 6.41 0.98
C LEU A 97 9.06 6.26 0.77
N ALA A 98 9.43 5.61 -0.33
CA ALA A 98 10.82 5.56 -0.77
C ALA A 98 11.29 6.96 -1.21
N VAL A 99 12.57 7.27 -0.95
CA VAL A 99 13.17 8.56 -1.31
C VAL A 99 13.31 8.71 -2.83
N GLU A 100 13.59 7.60 -3.50
CA GLU A 100 13.59 7.48 -4.96
C GLU A 100 12.69 6.31 -5.34
N ALA A 101 11.67 6.58 -6.16
CA ALA A 101 10.72 5.58 -6.61
C ALA A 101 10.51 5.72 -8.13
N PRO A 102 10.26 4.61 -8.86
CA PRO A 102 9.94 4.68 -10.27
C PRO A 102 8.63 5.44 -10.49
N SER A 103 8.50 6.14 -11.61
CA SER A 103 7.23 6.73 -12.01
C SER A 103 6.20 5.63 -12.27
N LEU A 104 4.99 5.82 -11.77
CA LEU A 104 3.86 4.93 -12.05
C LEU A 104 3.11 5.42 -13.29
N GLY A 105 2.70 4.48 -14.14
CA GLY A 105 1.93 4.76 -15.34
C GLY A 105 1.35 3.48 -15.95
N ALA A 106 0.11 3.56 -16.44
CA ALA A 106 -0.56 2.52 -17.18
C ALA A 106 -1.45 3.16 -18.26
N SER A 107 -1.27 2.75 -19.51
CA SER A 107 -2.08 3.21 -20.65
C SER A 107 -2.81 2.03 -21.27
N VAL A 108 -4.08 2.24 -21.57
CA VAL A 108 -4.91 1.35 -22.40
C VAL A 108 -5.28 2.06 -23.69
N ASP A 109 -5.69 1.30 -24.69
CA ASP A 109 -5.90 1.76 -26.06
C ASP A 109 -7.16 1.09 -26.62
N GLU A 110 -8.05 1.91 -27.19
CA GLU A 110 -9.41 1.56 -27.60
C GLU A 110 -9.49 0.83 -28.94
N SER A 111 -8.38 0.66 -29.65
CA SER A 111 -8.27 -0.01 -30.95
C SER A 111 -8.56 -1.52 -30.92
N LEU A 112 -9.12 -2.00 -29.82
CA LEU A 112 -9.67 -3.33 -29.64
C LEU A 112 -10.81 -3.61 -30.60
N VAL A 113 -10.67 -4.70 -31.36
CA VAL A 113 -11.74 -5.21 -32.26
C VAL A 113 -13.06 -5.43 -31.50
N SER A 114 -13.01 -5.81 -30.22
CA SER A 114 -14.20 -6.00 -29.38
C SER A 114 -14.97 -4.71 -29.10
N LEU A 115 -14.31 -3.57 -29.17
CA LEU A 115 -14.89 -2.24 -28.99
C LEU A 115 -15.09 -1.49 -30.32
N GLY A 116 -14.97 -2.21 -31.44
CA GLY A 116 -15.11 -1.63 -32.78
C GLY A 116 -13.87 -0.88 -33.28
N GLY A 117 -12.74 -1.00 -32.58
CA GLY A 117 -11.46 -0.43 -32.98
C GLY A 117 -10.95 -0.99 -34.32
N VAL A 118 -10.23 -0.13 -35.07
CA VAL A 118 -9.73 -0.42 -36.42
C VAL A 118 -8.20 -0.35 -36.54
N GLY A 119 -7.50 -0.16 -35.42
CA GLY A 119 -6.05 -0.24 -35.30
C GLY A 119 -5.54 -1.65 -35.00
N SER A 120 -4.25 -1.77 -34.72
CA SER A 120 -3.60 -3.06 -34.37
C SER A 120 -2.82 -3.00 -33.07
N ASP A 121 -2.95 -1.88 -32.37
CA ASP A 121 -2.28 -1.44 -31.15
C ASP A 121 -3.17 -1.55 -29.91
N GLY A 122 -4.46 -1.84 -30.06
CA GLY A 122 -5.42 -2.07 -28.98
C GLY A 122 -4.85 -2.75 -27.73
N VAL A 123 -4.97 -2.07 -26.59
CA VAL A 123 -4.50 -2.53 -25.28
C VAL A 123 -5.68 -2.60 -24.31
N ALA A 124 -6.19 -3.81 -24.07
CA ALA A 124 -7.36 -4.02 -23.21
C ALA A 124 -7.06 -3.86 -21.72
N SER A 125 -5.79 -4.02 -21.32
CA SER A 125 -5.39 -3.91 -19.93
C SER A 125 -3.93 -3.52 -19.79
N ALA A 126 -3.64 -2.71 -18.79
CA ALA A 126 -2.30 -2.36 -18.38
C ALA A 126 -2.16 -2.43 -16.85
N THR A 127 -0.95 -2.66 -16.35
CA THR A 127 -0.72 -2.84 -14.92
C THR A 127 0.35 -1.90 -14.38
N LEU A 128 0.12 -1.39 -13.17
CA LEU A 128 1.19 -0.96 -12.29
C LEU A 128 1.76 -2.23 -11.66
N SER A 129 2.93 -2.65 -12.14
CA SER A 129 3.53 -3.91 -11.71
C SER A 129 3.74 -3.94 -10.19
N ALA A 130 3.61 -5.13 -9.59
CA ALA A 130 3.88 -5.34 -8.16
C ALA A 130 5.24 -4.76 -7.75
N ALA A 131 6.28 -4.94 -8.56
CA ALA A 131 7.61 -4.43 -8.29
C ALA A 131 7.66 -2.89 -8.24
N ASN A 132 7.02 -2.20 -9.19
CA ASN A 132 7.00 -0.73 -9.21
C ASN A 132 6.17 -0.16 -8.07
N VAL A 133 5.08 -0.83 -7.70
CA VAL A 133 4.24 -0.46 -6.55
C VAL A 133 5.00 -0.64 -5.25
N GLN A 134 5.64 -1.80 -5.04
CA GLN A 134 6.43 -2.08 -3.85
C GLN A 134 7.60 -1.10 -3.71
N ALA A 135 8.24 -0.73 -4.81
CA ALA A 135 9.32 0.26 -4.84
C ALA A 135 8.89 1.69 -4.45
N GLN A 136 7.58 1.98 -4.33
CA GLN A 136 7.12 3.27 -3.80
C GLN A 136 7.29 3.38 -2.28
N PHE A 137 7.48 2.27 -1.59
CA PHE A 137 7.43 2.22 -0.13
C PHE A 137 8.77 1.76 0.47
N ASN A 138 9.01 2.19 1.71
CA ASN A 138 10.16 1.76 2.52
C ASN A 138 9.67 1.33 3.92
N PRO A 139 9.07 0.13 4.03
CA PRO A 139 8.50 -0.36 5.29
C PRO A 139 9.57 -0.94 6.23
N ALA A 140 9.30 -0.88 7.53
CA ALA A 140 10.03 -1.61 8.57
C ALA A 140 9.05 -2.20 9.59
N PHE A 141 9.34 -3.38 10.11
CA PHE A 141 8.48 -4.09 11.05
C PHE A 141 8.79 -3.80 12.53
N GLY A 142 9.73 -2.88 12.83
CA GLY A 142 10.10 -2.66 14.22
C GLY A 142 10.94 -3.80 14.81
N ALA A 143 11.00 -3.86 16.13
CA ALA A 143 11.78 -4.85 16.86
C ALA A 143 11.15 -6.25 16.76
N ASP A 144 9.82 -6.37 16.85
CA ASP A 144 9.05 -7.62 16.99
C ASP A 144 9.13 -8.57 15.79
N GLY A 145 9.68 -8.07 14.69
CA GLY A 145 9.96 -8.85 13.51
C GLY A 145 8.79 -8.90 12.54
N ALA A 146 9.01 -9.59 11.42
CA ALA A 146 8.11 -9.50 10.30
C ALA A 146 6.74 -10.15 10.57
N GLY A 147 5.68 -9.37 10.40
CA GLY A 147 4.30 -9.87 10.29
C GLY A 147 3.85 -9.94 8.84
N SER A 148 3.10 -8.94 8.39
CA SER A 148 2.53 -8.87 7.04
C SER A 148 2.63 -7.49 6.39
N ILE A 149 2.62 -7.48 5.06
CA ILE A 149 2.43 -6.26 4.26
C ILE A 149 1.19 -6.48 3.40
N GLY A 150 0.27 -5.51 3.45
CA GLY A 150 -0.94 -5.49 2.64
C GLY A 150 -1.06 -4.21 1.83
N TYR A 151 -1.83 -4.29 0.75
CA TYR A 151 -2.09 -3.18 -0.16
C TYR A 151 -3.58 -2.99 -0.40
N SER A 152 -4.01 -1.74 -0.56
CA SER A 152 -5.38 -1.40 -0.96
C SER A 152 -5.41 -0.14 -1.82
N LEU A 153 -6.48 0.01 -2.60
CA LEU A 153 -6.86 1.30 -3.17
C LEU A 153 -7.87 1.95 -2.23
N ALA A 154 -7.77 3.26 -2.04
CA ALA A 154 -8.74 4.05 -1.30
C ALA A 154 -9.27 5.16 -2.20
N LEU A 155 -10.55 5.07 -2.54
CA LEU A 155 -11.32 6.10 -3.22
C LEU A 155 -12.14 6.88 -2.19
N THR A 156 -11.92 8.19 -2.11
CA THR A 156 -12.67 9.05 -1.20
C THR A 156 -13.99 9.51 -1.84
N GLY A 157 -15.09 8.90 -1.42
CA GLY A 157 -16.44 9.28 -1.80
C GLY A 157 -17.15 8.25 -2.70
N SER A 158 -18.34 8.63 -3.16
CA SER A 158 -19.18 7.83 -4.07
C SER A 158 -19.57 8.69 -5.27
N ASN A 159 -19.69 8.06 -6.44
CA ASN A 159 -19.92 8.75 -7.71
C ASN A 159 -18.91 9.88 -7.94
N VAL A 160 -17.63 9.58 -7.69
CA VAL A 160 -16.53 10.54 -7.84
C VAL A 160 -16.34 10.83 -9.32
N ALA A 161 -16.41 12.10 -9.73
CA ALA A 161 -16.19 12.45 -11.14
C ALA A 161 -14.77 12.07 -11.57
N SER A 162 -14.65 11.27 -12.63
CA SER A 162 -13.35 10.81 -13.16
C SER A 162 -12.64 11.86 -14.01
N GLY A 163 -13.38 12.85 -14.51
CA GLY A 163 -12.93 13.75 -15.56
C GLY A 163 -13.06 13.18 -16.97
N LEU A 164 -13.48 11.92 -17.10
CA LEU A 164 -13.71 11.21 -18.35
C LEU A 164 -15.21 11.17 -18.69
N TYR A 165 -15.52 10.97 -19.96
CA TYR A 165 -16.89 10.96 -20.48
C TYR A 165 -17.11 9.75 -21.37
N ALA A 166 -18.33 9.25 -21.41
CA ALA A 166 -18.78 8.25 -22.38
C ALA A 166 -18.81 8.83 -23.80
N VAL A 167 -18.75 7.96 -24.81
CA VAL A 167 -19.06 8.34 -26.21
C VAL A 167 -20.58 8.32 -26.43
N ASP A 168 -21.13 9.40 -26.99
CA ASP A 168 -22.53 9.50 -27.43
C ASP A 168 -22.60 9.91 -28.91
N PRO A 169 -22.90 8.98 -29.83
CA PRO A 169 -23.03 9.27 -31.26
C PRO A 169 -24.16 10.25 -31.62
N ALA A 170 -25.11 10.50 -30.72
CA ALA A 170 -26.17 11.48 -30.92
C ALA A 170 -25.78 12.90 -30.49
N ALA A 171 -24.70 13.06 -29.71
CA ALA A 171 -24.16 14.34 -29.30
C ALA A 171 -23.38 15.00 -30.44
N ALA A 172 -23.49 16.32 -30.58
CA ALA A 172 -22.88 17.07 -31.69
C ALA A 172 -21.34 16.98 -31.73
N ASN A 173 -20.71 16.79 -30.57
CA ASN A 173 -19.27 16.59 -30.40
C ASN A 173 -18.91 15.17 -29.94
N GLY A 174 -19.86 14.23 -29.99
CA GLY A 174 -19.66 12.86 -29.51
C GLY A 174 -19.58 12.69 -27.99
N GLN A 175 -19.68 13.77 -27.21
CA GLN A 175 -19.51 13.72 -25.76
C GLN A 175 -20.79 13.27 -25.06
N GLY A 176 -20.73 12.12 -24.40
CA GLY A 176 -21.81 11.54 -23.62
C GLY A 176 -21.78 11.94 -22.14
N ALA A 177 -22.39 11.08 -21.32
CA ALA A 177 -22.47 11.28 -19.88
C ALA A 177 -21.11 11.21 -19.19
N ALA A 178 -20.94 11.96 -18.09
CA ALA A 178 -19.74 11.90 -17.28
C ALA A 178 -19.58 10.51 -16.64
N ILE A 179 -18.38 9.96 -16.70
CA ILE A 179 -18.03 8.70 -16.04
C ILE A 179 -17.73 8.99 -14.57
N VAL A 180 -18.34 8.23 -13.67
CA VAL A 180 -18.12 8.35 -12.23
C VAL A 180 -17.51 7.08 -11.66
N LEU A 181 -16.66 7.24 -10.65
CA LEU A 181 -15.99 6.16 -9.96
C LEU A 181 -16.76 5.74 -8.72
N ASN A 182 -16.87 4.43 -8.53
CA ASN A 182 -17.36 3.82 -7.30
C ASN A 182 -16.45 2.65 -6.92
N GLN A 183 -16.15 2.50 -5.63
CA GLN A 183 -15.31 1.43 -5.11
C GLN A 183 -16.16 0.35 -4.43
N VAL A 184 -15.90 -0.91 -4.76
CA VAL A 184 -16.42 -2.09 -4.06
C VAL A 184 -15.25 -3.04 -3.77
N GLY A 185 -14.87 -3.14 -2.50
CA GLY A 185 -13.71 -3.92 -2.09
C GLY A 185 -12.44 -3.43 -2.79
N ASN A 186 -11.80 -4.32 -3.55
CA ASN A 186 -10.52 -4.06 -4.23
C ASN A 186 -10.69 -3.55 -5.66
N VAL A 187 -11.92 -3.29 -6.10
CA VAL A 187 -12.23 -2.86 -7.46
C VAL A 187 -12.86 -1.47 -7.42
N ILE A 188 -12.31 -0.56 -8.23
CA ILE A 188 -12.93 0.72 -8.55
C ILE A 188 -13.45 0.62 -9.97
N THR A 189 -14.74 0.91 -10.16
CA THR A 189 -15.38 0.87 -11.48
C THR A 189 -15.73 2.28 -11.92
N GLY A 190 -15.28 2.65 -13.12
CA GLY A 190 -15.74 3.84 -13.83
C GLY A 190 -16.98 3.49 -14.65
N SER A 191 -18.12 4.11 -14.35
CA SER A 191 -19.39 3.81 -15.02
C SER A 191 -20.18 5.08 -15.36
N ALA A 192 -20.99 4.99 -16.43
CA ALA A 192 -21.97 6.01 -16.80
C ALA A 192 -23.24 5.33 -17.35
N GLY A 193 -24.42 5.79 -16.94
CA GLY A 193 -25.69 5.24 -17.45
C GLY A 193 -25.92 3.74 -17.20
N GLY A 194 -25.21 3.14 -16.24
CA GLY A 194 -25.26 1.70 -15.96
C GLY A 194 -24.33 0.84 -16.83
N VAL A 195 -23.47 1.46 -17.64
CA VAL A 195 -22.41 0.82 -18.41
C VAL A 195 -21.07 1.05 -17.72
N ASP A 196 -20.26 0.00 -17.61
CA ASP A 196 -18.91 0.05 -17.06
C ASP A 196 -17.91 0.30 -18.19
N TYR A 197 -17.08 1.33 -18.05
CA TYR A 197 -16.09 1.75 -19.05
C TYR A 197 -14.70 1.23 -18.73
N PHE A 198 -14.35 1.16 -17.45
CA PHE A 198 -13.08 0.60 -17.02
C PHE A 198 -13.13 0.17 -15.56
N THR A 199 -12.15 -0.64 -15.16
CA THR A 199 -11.91 -0.99 -13.76
C THR A 199 -10.46 -0.77 -13.37
N LEU A 200 -10.25 -0.36 -12.11
CA LEU A 200 -8.96 -0.42 -11.41
C LEU A 200 -9.07 -1.51 -10.34
N THR A 201 -8.30 -2.59 -10.48
CA THR A 201 -8.32 -3.72 -9.54
C THR A 201 -6.96 -3.87 -8.88
N ILE A 202 -6.92 -3.93 -7.55
CA ILE A 202 -5.68 -4.17 -6.80
C ILE A 202 -5.59 -5.60 -6.27
N ASN A 203 -4.40 -6.19 -6.39
CA ASN A 203 -4.06 -7.40 -5.66
C ASN A 203 -3.58 -7.03 -4.25
N PRO A 204 -4.30 -7.42 -3.17
CA PRO A 204 -4.01 -6.96 -1.82
C PRO A 204 -2.70 -7.51 -1.24
N SER A 205 -2.13 -8.59 -1.79
CA SER A 205 -0.87 -9.16 -1.29
C SER A 205 0.36 -8.65 -2.05
N THR A 206 0.22 -8.31 -3.33
CA THR A 206 1.35 -7.86 -4.16
C THR A 206 1.38 -6.36 -4.42
N GLY A 207 0.23 -5.69 -4.28
CA GLY A 207 0.04 -4.29 -4.63
C GLY A 207 -0.15 -4.04 -6.13
N GLU A 208 -0.08 -5.06 -6.98
CA GLU A 208 -0.31 -4.88 -8.43
C GLU A 208 -1.68 -4.27 -8.69
N VAL A 209 -1.72 -3.19 -9.48
CA VAL A 209 -2.97 -2.53 -9.88
C VAL A 209 -3.16 -2.74 -11.37
N THR A 210 -4.31 -3.30 -11.75
CA THR A 210 -4.69 -3.51 -13.15
C THR A 210 -5.74 -2.48 -13.56
N LEU A 211 -5.45 -1.71 -14.60
CA LEU A 211 -6.43 -0.97 -15.39
C LEU A 211 -6.94 -1.89 -16.49
N ALA A 212 -8.25 -2.14 -16.54
CA ALA A 212 -8.89 -2.85 -17.64
C ALA A 212 -9.92 -1.95 -18.32
N LEU A 213 -9.78 -1.80 -19.63
CA LEU A 213 -10.70 -1.08 -20.50
C LEU A 213 -11.85 -2.01 -20.89
N LEU A 214 -13.08 -1.51 -20.76
CA LEU A 214 -14.32 -2.28 -20.97
C LEU A 214 -15.21 -1.67 -22.05
N ASP A 215 -15.15 -0.35 -22.23
CA ASP A 215 -15.88 0.39 -23.26
C ASP A 215 -15.13 1.69 -23.61
N ASN A 216 -15.43 2.27 -24.76
CA ASN A 216 -14.74 3.44 -25.30
C ASN A 216 -15.03 4.70 -24.49
N VAL A 217 -14.00 5.48 -24.22
CA VAL A 217 -14.03 6.77 -23.55
C VAL A 217 -14.02 7.86 -24.63
N TRP A 218 -14.64 9.00 -24.32
CA TRP A 218 -14.67 10.11 -25.25
C TRP A 218 -13.39 10.95 -25.19
N HIS A 219 -12.86 11.26 -26.36
CA HIS A 219 -11.73 12.16 -26.57
C HIS A 219 -12.16 13.46 -27.26
N GLY A 220 -11.55 14.56 -26.82
CA GLY A 220 -11.97 15.90 -27.22
C GLY A 220 -11.20 16.46 -28.42
N ASP A 221 -9.97 15.98 -28.68
CA ASP A 221 -9.16 16.49 -29.78
C ASP A 221 -9.46 15.74 -31.08
N THR A 222 -10.46 16.22 -31.81
CA THR A 222 -10.84 15.64 -33.12
C THR A 222 -9.78 15.81 -34.21
N THR A 223 -8.66 16.48 -33.94
CA THR A 223 -7.57 16.69 -34.89
C THR A 223 -6.41 15.72 -34.70
N ASN A 224 -6.39 15.00 -33.58
CA ASN A 224 -5.43 13.94 -33.29
C ASN A 224 -6.16 12.59 -33.23
N ALA A 225 -5.81 11.69 -34.13
CA ALA A 225 -6.42 10.36 -34.20
C ALA A 225 -5.82 9.37 -33.18
N ASP A 226 -4.91 9.82 -32.32
CA ASP A 226 -4.21 9.07 -31.28
C ASP A 226 -4.06 10.01 -30.06
N ASP A 227 -5.21 10.54 -29.60
CA ASP A 227 -5.32 11.46 -28.47
C ASP A 227 -5.26 10.70 -27.14
N SER A 228 -4.75 11.34 -26.09
CA SER A 228 -4.54 10.74 -24.78
C SER A 228 -5.32 11.49 -23.72
N VAL A 229 -6.28 10.83 -23.07
CA VAL A 229 -6.97 11.38 -21.89
C VAL A 229 -6.55 10.65 -20.63
N ALA A 230 -6.36 11.40 -19.55
CA ALA A 230 -5.92 10.85 -18.28
C ALA A 230 -7.04 10.89 -17.23
N LEU A 231 -7.14 9.83 -16.43
CA LEU A 231 -7.91 9.86 -15.20
C LEU A 231 -7.31 10.92 -14.26
N THR A 232 -8.06 11.99 -14.02
CA THR A 232 -7.57 13.15 -13.25
C THR A 232 -8.52 13.47 -12.12
N LEU A 233 -8.04 13.28 -10.89
CA LEU A 233 -8.81 13.49 -9.67
C LEU A 233 -8.12 14.54 -8.80
N GLY A 234 -8.85 15.07 -7.82
CA GLY A 234 -8.26 15.90 -6.78
C GLY A 234 -7.21 15.13 -5.97
N GLN A 235 -6.26 15.87 -5.38
CA GLN A 235 -5.24 15.26 -4.51
C GLN A 235 -5.87 14.44 -3.37
N GLY A 236 -5.31 13.26 -3.13
CA GLY A 236 -5.75 12.33 -2.09
C GLY A 236 -7.09 11.63 -2.37
N VAL A 237 -7.74 11.88 -3.50
CA VAL A 237 -9.04 11.28 -3.81
C VAL A 237 -8.91 9.79 -4.16
N LEU A 238 -7.86 9.42 -4.89
CA LEU A 238 -7.52 8.03 -5.19
C LEU A 238 -6.08 7.76 -4.74
N THR A 239 -5.93 6.93 -3.71
CA THR A 239 -4.62 6.57 -3.18
C THR A 239 -4.39 5.07 -3.18
N LEU A 240 -3.12 4.68 -3.37
CA LEU A 240 -2.59 3.35 -3.13
C LEU A 240 -1.99 3.33 -1.72
N VAL A 241 -2.55 2.51 -0.84
CA VAL A 241 -2.17 2.43 0.57
C VAL A 241 -1.42 1.13 0.81
N GLN A 242 -0.23 1.21 1.39
CA GLN A 242 0.47 0.08 2.01
C GLN A 242 0.20 0.11 3.51
N THR A 243 -0.12 -1.06 4.07
CA THR A 243 -0.19 -1.30 5.52
C THR A 243 0.85 -2.35 5.89
N VAL A 244 1.66 -2.05 6.90
CA VAL A 244 2.67 -2.94 7.48
C VAL A 244 2.20 -3.32 8.86
N THR A 245 2.26 -4.60 9.17
CA THR A 245 1.93 -5.16 10.48
C THR A 245 3.07 -6.05 10.93
N ASP A 246 3.53 -5.92 12.16
CA ASP A 246 4.59 -6.77 12.71
C ASP A 246 4.04 -8.06 13.35
N ALA A 247 4.88 -8.76 14.12
CA ALA A 247 4.58 -10.09 14.60
C ALA A 247 3.53 -10.15 15.72
N ASP A 248 3.39 -9.08 16.52
CA ASP A 248 2.44 -9.04 17.62
C ASP A 248 1.20 -8.18 17.36
N GLY A 249 1.20 -7.43 16.25
CA GLY A 249 0.00 -6.93 15.60
C GLY A 249 -0.10 -5.41 15.51
N ASP A 250 0.95 -4.69 15.89
CA ASP A 250 1.05 -3.26 15.62
C ASP A 250 0.99 -2.98 14.12
N SER A 251 0.53 -1.79 13.72
CA SER A 251 0.46 -1.45 12.30
C SER A 251 0.74 0.01 11.97
N ALA A 252 1.36 0.21 10.81
CA ALA A 252 1.60 1.52 10.22
C ALA A 252 1.21 1.53 8.75
N SER A 253 0.83 2.69 8.21
CA SER A 253 0.44 2.83 6.80
C SER A 253 1.05 4.03 6.12
N ALA A 254 1.29 3.91 4.82
CA ALA A 254 1.74 4.99 3.93
C ALA A 254 0.93 4.94 2.62
N ALA A 255 0.80 6.09 1.96
CA ALA A 255 -0.04 6.20 0.78
C ALA A 255 0.62 6.99 -0.36
N VAL A 256 0.35 6.57 -1.60
CA VAL A 256 0.74 7.24 -2.85
C VAL A 256 -0.52 7.72 -3.56
N ASP A 257 -0.53 8.96 -4.03
CA ASP A 257 -1.62 9.51 -4.84
C ASP A 257 -1.53 9.03 -6.29
N LEU A 258 -2.56 8.33 -6.75
CA LEU A 258 -2.68 7.86 -8.14
C LEU A 258 -3.60 8.73 -9.00
N GLY A 259 -4.41 9.60 -8.38
CA GLY A 259 -5.41 10.42 -9.06
C GLY A 259 -4.90 11.75 -9.59
N ALA A 260 -3.90 12.34 -8.94
CA ALA A 260 -3.45 13.71 -9.28
C ALA A 260 -2.44 13.81 -10.43
N ASN A 261 -1.78 12.70 -10.81
CA ASN A 261 -0.62 12.73 -11.71
C ASN A 261 -0.87 12.09 -13.09
N GLY A 262 -2.12 11.77 -13.43
CA GLY A 262 -2.45 11.13 -14.70
C GLY A 262 -1.79 9.76 -14.87
N VAL A 263 -1.76 8.97 -13.79
CA VAL A 263 -1.16 7.63 -13.74
C VAL A 263 -1.85 6.67 -14.70
N PHE A 264 -3.16 6.84 -14.90
CA PHE A 264 -3.98 6.01 -15.78
C PHE A 264 -4.42 6.81 -16.99
N ARG A 265 -4.14 6.29 -18.18
CA ARG A 265 -4.40 6.95 -19.47
C ARG A 265 -5.16 6.04 -20.43
N PHE A 266 -5.93 6.68 -21.29
CA PHE A 266 -6.78 6.07 -22.30
C PHE A 266 -6.43 6.73 -23.63
N GLU A 267 -5.87 5.95 -24.54
CA GLU A 267 -5.52 6.39 -25.88
C GLU A 267 -6.71 6.18 -26.83
N ASP A 268 -6.95 7.18 -27.69
CA ASP A 268 -7.97 7.18 -28.73
C ASP A 268 -7.49 6.44 -29.97
N ASP A 269 -8.45 5.94 -30.76
CA ASP A 269 -8.21 5.56 -32.13
C ASP A 269 -9.17 6.22 -33.08
N GLY A 270 -8.61 7.10 -33.89
CA GLY A 270 -9.34 7.76 -34.95
C GLY A 270 -9.75 6.82 -36.07
N PRO A 271 -10.80 7.19 -36.82
CA PRO A 271 -11.30 6.38 -37.92
C PRO A 271 -10.27 6.22 -39.04
N ARG A 272 -10.19 5.02 -39.62
CA ARG A 272 -9.34 4.71 -40.78
C ARG A 272 -10.18 4.52 -42.04
N ALA A 273 -9.87 5.27 -43.10
CA ALA A 273 -10.46 5.08 -44.42
C ALA A 273 -9.47 4.35 -45.35
N GLY A 274 -9.92 3.29 -46.01
CA GLY A 274 -9.14 2.54 -46.99
C GLY A 274 -10.00 2.10 -48.18
N LEU A 275 -9.38 1.95 -49.36
CA LEU A 275 -10.03 1.33 -50.51
C LEU A 275 -10.08 -0.19 -50.32
N ALA A 276 -11.22 -0.80 -50.63
CA ALA A 276 -11.31 -2.26 -50.69
C ALA A 276 -10.31 -2.81 -51.72
N VAL A 277 -9.56 -3.85 -51.34
CA VAL A 277 -8.54 -4.49 -52.20
C VAL A 277 -9.15 -5.08 -53.49
N GLU A 278 -10.46 -5.38 -53.47
CA GLU A 278 -11.28 -5.65 -54.64
C GLU A 278 -12.49 -4.71 -54.70
N ALA A 279 -12.26 -3.43 -54.99
CA ALA A 279 -13.36 -2.56 -55.40
C ALA A 279 -13.86 -2.98 -56.80
N PRO A 280 -15.19 -3.07 -57.04
CA PRO A 280 -15.73 -3.12 -58.39
C PRO A 280 -15.16 -1.96 -59.21
N SER A 281 -14.77 -2.20 -60.46
CA SER A 281 -14.27 -1.14 -61.32
C SER A 281 -15.32 -0.03 -61.42
N LEU A 282 -14.96 1.17 -60.97
CA LEU A 282 -15.75 2.39 -61.18
C LEU A 282 -15.62 2.78 -62.66
N GLY A 283 -16.45 2.17 -63.52
CA GLY A 283 -16.59 2.54 -64.92
C GLY A 283 -17.81 3.44 -65.11
N ALA A 284 -17.60 4.64 -65.62
CA ALA A 284 -18.67 5.44 -66.23
C ALA A 284 -18.43 5.46 -67.74
N SER A 285 -19.38 4.95 -68.52
CA SER A 285 -19.42 5.13 -69.97
C SER A 285 -20.37 6.29 -70.28
N VAL A 286 -19.85 7.32 -70.96
CA VAL A 286 -20.67 8.35 -71.59
C VAL A 286 -20.75 8.01 -73.07
N ASP A 287 -21.97 7.87 -73.59
CA ASP A 287 -22.20 7.76 -75.03
C ASP A 287 -22.35 9.17 -75.60
N GLU A 288 -21.46 9.55 -76.51
CA GLU A 288 -21.46 10.85 -77.20
C GLU A 288 -22.33 10.83 -78.48
N SER A 289 -23.15 9.80 -78.70
CA SER A 289 -24.04 9.76 -79.86
C SER A 289 -25.07 10.91 -79.80
N LEU A 290 -24.85 11.94 -80.61
CA LEU A 290 -25.84 12.98 -80.89
C LEU A 290 -26.93 12.39 -81.79
N VAL A 291 -28.19 12.55 -81.38
CA VAL A 291 -29.32 12.20 -82.24
C VAL A 291 -29.39 13.20 -83.40
N SER A 292 -29.24 12.62 -84.59
CA SER A 292 -29.36 13.13 -85.98
C SER A 292 -28.14 13.78 -86.61
#